data_AF-A0A951A6E0-F1
#
_entry.id   AF-A0A951A6E0-F1
#
_cell.length_a   1.000
_cell.length_b   1.000
_cell.length_c   1.000
_cell.angle_alpha   90.00
_cell.angle_beta   90.00
_cell.angle_gamma   90.00
#
_symmetry.space_group_name_H-M   'P 1'
#
loop_
_entity.id
_entity.type
_entity.pdbx_description
1 polymer ?
#
loop_
_entity_poly.entity_id
_entity_poly.type
_entity_poly.pdbx_seq_one_letter_code
_entity_poly.pdbx_strand_id
1 'polypeptide(L)'
;PAVFWLDAKRAHDAQLITKVETYLKDEDTSGLDIRILAPVDAMKFSLDRIRKGLDTISVTGNVLRDYLTDLFPIMELGTSAKMLSIVPLLAGGGLFETGAGGSAPRHVEQFHKEGYLRWDSLGEFLALGASLEHLAQTSGNKDVQVLAETLDEANGKILEYNRSPARKIGELDNRGSHFYLALYWAQALAAQDKSRALAARFKPVAEALSANEAKINAELIAAQGKPVDTGGYYLPDQAKTSAAMRPSATLNAALAAL
;
A
#
# COMPACT_ATOMS: atom_id res chain seq x y z
N PRO A 1 -15.94 15.86 -6.63
CA PRO A 1 -16.63 15.68 -7.94
C PRO A 1 -16.01 14.49 -8.68
N ALA A 2 -16.80 13.79 -9.48
CA ALA A 2 -16.33 12.74 -10.37
C ALA A 2 -16.56 13.13 -11.82
N VAL A 3 -15.56 12.94 -12.67
CA VAL A 3 -15.62 13.31 -14.09
C VAL A 3 -15.37 12.07 -14.92
N PHE A 4 -16.29 11.74 -15.83
CA PHE A 4 -16.09 10.77 -16.89
C PHE A 4 -15.34 11.42 -18.06
N TRP A 5 -14.18 10.86 -18.43
CA TRP A 5 -13.30 11.42 -19.46
C TRP A 5 -13.63 10.76 -20.81
N LEU A 6 -14.66 11.27 -21.48
CA LEU A 6 -15.21 10.71 -22.71
C LEU A 6 -15.36 11.81 -23.76
N ASP A 7 -14.79 11.60 -24.95
CA ASP A 7 -14.91 12.56 -26.05
C ASP A 7 -16.08 12.19 -26.97
N ALA A 8 -17.16 12.99 -26.96
CA ALA A 8 -18.31 12.77 -27.83
C ALA A 8 -17.96 12.76 -29.34
N LYS A 9 -16.79 13.29 -29.75
CA LYS A 9 -16.30 13.23 -31.13
C LYS A 9 -15.69 11.87 -31.50
N ARG A 10 -15.38 11.01 -30.52
CA ARG A 10 -14.93 9.63 -30.76
C ARG A 10 -16.14 8.71 -30.76
N ALA A 11 -16.35 7.99 -31.87
CA ALA A 11 -17.49 7.09 -32.02
C ALA A 11 -17.58 6.04 -30.89
N HIS A 12 -16.45 5.53 -30.41
CA HIS A 12 -16.39 4.62 -29.27
C HIS A 12 -16.90 5.28 -27.98
N ASP A 13 -16.33 6.44 -27.63
CA ASP A 13 -16.68 7.17 -26.39
C ASP A 13 -18.13 7.66 -26.44
N ALA A 14 -18.66 8.06 -27.60
CA ALA A 14 -20.07 8.42 -27.77
C ALA A 14 -21.03 7.28 -27.35
N GLN A 15 -20.70 6.03 -27.69
CA GLN A 15 -21.48 4.87 -27.25
C GLN A 15 -21.36 4.63 -25.73
N LEU A 16 -20.18 4.90 -25.15
CA LEU A 16 -19.99 4.83 -23.70
C LEU A 16 -20.77 5.93 -22.97
N ILE A 17 -20.81 7.16 -23.50
CA ILE A 17 -21.60 8.26 -22.94
C ILE A 17 -23.07 7.86 -22.81
N THR A 18 -23.67 7.30 -23.86
CA THR A 18 -25.07 6.84 -23.80
C THR A 18 -25.28 5.79 -22.71
N LYS A 19 -24.32 4.88 -22.51
CA LYS A 19 -24.40 3.86 -21.44
C LYS A 19 -24.24 4.47 -20.05
N VAL A 20 -23.28 5.38 -19.87
CA VAL A 20 -23.06 6.10 -18.61
C VAL A 20 -24.32 6.88 -18.23
N GLU A 21 -24.90 7.66 -19.14
CA GLU A 21 -26.13 8.40 -18.90
C GLU A 21 -27.34 7.51 -18.62
N THR A 22 -27.35 6.30 -19.17
CA THR A 22 -28.41 5.31 -18.90
C THR A 22 -28.25 4.76 -17.49
N TYR A 23 -27.10 4.20 -17.14
CA TYR A 23 -26.89 3.51 -15.87
C TYR A 23 -26.79 4.45 -14.67
N LEU A 24 -26.36 5.71 -14.85
CA LEU A 24 -26.40 6.71 -13.77
C LEU A 24 -27.82 7.00 -13.27
N LYS A 25 -28.86 6.69 -14.05
CA LYS A 25 -30.27 6.86 -13.62
C LYS A 25 -30.73 5.76 -12.66
N ASP A 26 -30.00 4.64 -12.61
CA ASP A 26 -30.31 3.52 -11.72
C ASP A 26 -29.74 3.74 -10.30
N GLU A 27 -28.92 4.78 -10.12
CA GLU A 27 -28.21 5.09 -8.87
C GLU A 27 -28.74 6.38 -8.21
N ASP A 28 -28.67 6.47 -6.88
CA ASP A 28 -28.93 7.73 -6.18
C ASP A 28 -27.74 8.68 -6.30
N THR A 29 -27.91 9.71 -7.13
CA THR A 29 -26.89 10.73 -7.41
C THR A 29 -27.15 12.07 -6.70
N SER A 30 -28.10 12.09 -5.77
CA SER A 30 -28.50 13.31 -5.05
C SER A 30 -27.33 13.95 -4.31
N GLY A 31 -27.05 15.22 -4.60
CA GLY A 31 -25.95 15.97 -3.98
C GLY A 31 -24.55 15.64 -4.52
N LEU A 32 -24.43 14.75 -5.51
CA LEU A 32 -23.15 14.44 -6.17
C LEU A 32 -22.89 15.37 -7.36
N ASP A 33 -21.64 15.82 -7.51
CA ASP A 33 -21.17 16.53 -8.70
C ASP A 33 -20.52 15.53 -9.66
N ILE A 34 -21.30 15.00 -10.60
CA ILE A 34 -20.89 14.05 -11.64
C ILE A 34 -21.00 14.71 -13.00
N ARG A 35 -19.92 14.66 -13.79
CA ARG A 35 -19.84 15.30 -15.11
C ARG A 35 -19.28 14.36 -16.16
N ILE A 36 -19.63 14.61 -17.42
CA ILE A 36 -18.97 14.02 -18.59
C ILE A 36 -18.23 15.15 -19.31
N LEU A 37 -16.92 15.04 -19.45
CA LEU A 37 -16.07 16.02 -20.14
C LEU A 37 -15.13 15.31 -21.10
N ALA A 38 -14.81 15.95 -22.23
CA ALA A 38 -13.75 15.47 -23.11
C ALA A 38 -12.41 15.44 -22.36
N PRO A 39 -11.48 14.50 -22.64
CA PRO A 39 -10.26 14.32 -21.87
C PRO A 39 -9.42 15.60 -21.66
N VAL A 40 -9.36 16.48 -22.67
CA VAL A 40 -8.64 17.76 -22.59
C VAL A 40 -9.29 18.72 -21.58
N ASP A 41 -10.62 18.80 -21.57
CA ASP A 41 -11.35 19.69 -20.66
C ASP A 41 -11.43 19.12 -19.25
N ALA A 42 -11.54 17.79 -19.14
CA ALA A 42 -11.43 17.08 -17.88
C ALA A 42 -10.05 17.28 -17.22
N MET A 43 -8.96 17.21 -18.00
CA MET A 43 -7.61 17.51 -17.51
C MET A 43 -7.48 18.95 -17.03
N LYS A 44 -7.96 19.94 -17.79
CA LYS A 44 -7.95 21.35 -17.36
C LYS A 44 -8.72 21.56 -16.06
N PHE A 45 -9.93 20.99 -15.97
CA PHE A 45 -10.76 21.06 -14.77
C PHE A 45 -10.07 20.45 -13.54
N SER A 46 -9.46 19.27 -13.70
CA SER A 46 -8.70 18.62 -12.63
C SER A 46 -7.47 19.42 -12.21
N LEU A 47 -6.69 19.94 -13.17
CA LEU A 47 -5.49 20.74 -12.89
C LEU A 47 -5.83 22.08 -12.21
N ASP A 48 -6.92 22.72 -12.59
CA ASP A 48 -7.38 23.95 -11.93
C ASP A 48 -7.78 23.72 -10.47
N ARG A 49 -8.33 22.53 -10.17
CA ARG A 49 -8.74 22.14 -8.82
C ARG A 49 -7.57 21.71 -7.96
N ILE A 50 -6.69 20.84 -8.45
CA ILE A 50 -5.54 20.34 -7.68
C ILE A 50 -4.60 21.49 -7.28
N ARG A 51 -4.42 22.51 -8.13
CA ARG A 51 -3.65 23.72 -7.80
C ARG A 51 -4.27 24.59 -6.69
N LYS A 52 -5.55 24.37 -6.38
CA LYS A 52 -6.28 25.01 -5.27
C LYS A 52 -6.39 24.09 -4.04
N GLY A 53 -5.72 22.93 -4.06
CA GLY A 53 -5.80 21.93 -2.99
C GLY A 53 -7.15 21.20 -2.96
N LEU A 54 -7.81 21.04 -4.12
CA LEU A 54 -9.10 20.37 -4.24
C LEU A 54 -9.00 19.11 -5.11
N ASP A 55 -9.76 18.08 -4.74
CA ASP A 55 -9.67 16.76 -5.38
C ASP A 55 -10.69 16.57 -6.52
N THR A 56 -10.36 15.73 -7.50
CA THR A 56 -11.27 15.30 -8.57
C THR A 56 -11.05 13.83 -8.90
N ILE A 57 -12.12 13.03 -8.90
CA ILE A 57 -12.06 11.64 -9.37
C ILE A 57 -12.12 11.61 -10.90
N SER A 58 -11.15 10.95 -11.54
CA SER A 58 -11.16 10.67 -12.98
C SER A 58 -11.72 9.28 -13.27
N VAL A 59 -12.89 9.20 -13.91
CA VAL A 59 -13.50 7.95 -14.37
C VAL A 59 -13.19 7.78 -15.86
N THR A 60 -12.38 6.79 -16.22
CA THR A 60 -11.78 6.71 -17.56
C THR A 60 -11.80 5.30 -18.15
N GLY A 61 -11.50 5.18 -19.45
CA GLY A 61 -11.26 3.89 -20.11
C GLY A 61 -9.86 3.34 -19.82
N ASN A 62 -9.60 2.11 -20.29
CA ASN A 62 -8.41 1.34 -19.89
C ASN A 62 -7.06 2.03 -20.14
N VAL A 63 -6.89 2.70 -21.29
CA VAL A 63 -5.63 3.40 -21.62
C VAL A 63 -5.40 4.61 -20.71
N LEU A 64 -6.45 5.41 -20.46
CA LEU A 64 -6.35 6.58 -19.60
C LEU A 64 -6.19 6.19 -18.13
N ARG A 65 -6.78 5.07 -17.68
CA ARG A 65 -6.49 4.49 -16.36
C ARG A 65 -4.98 4.36 -16.19
N ASP A 66 -4.32 3.68 -17.13
CA ASP A 66 -2.87 3.43 -17.11
C ASP A 66 -2.07 4.74 -17.02
N TYR A 67 -2.38 5.70 -17.90
CA TYR A 67 -1.64 6.96 -17.98
C TYR A 67 -1.83 7.85 -16.74
N LEU A 68 -3.06 7.95 -16.24
CA LEU A 68 -3.39 8.86 -15.15
C LEU A 68 -2.93 8.31 -13.79
N THR A 69 -2.92 6.98 -13.60
CA THR A 69 -2.39 6.35 -12.39
C THR A 69 -0.87 6.41 -12.28
N ASP A 70 -0.15 6.76 -13.36
CA ASP A 70 1.25 7.18 -13.27
C ASP A 70 1.37 8.69 -13.11
N LEU A 71 0.71 9.46 -13.99
CA LEU A 71 0.90 10.92 -14.09
C LEU A 71 0.66 11.65 -12.77
N PHE A 72 -0.50 11.45 -12.15
CA PHE A 72 -0.88 12.19 -10.94
C PHE A 72 -0.08 11.74 -9.72
N PRO A 73 0.04 10.43 -9.42
CA PRO A 73 0.86 9.97 -8.30
C PRO A 73 2.33 10.38 -8.38
N ILE A 74 2.94 10.39 -9.56
CA ILE A 74 4.31 10.88 -9.72
C ILE A 74 4.42 12.37 -9.36
N MET A 75 3.45 13.19 -9.77
CA MET A 75 3.44 14.62 -9.47
C MET A 75 3.13 14.91 -7.99
N GLU A 76 2.27 14.12 -7.37
CA GLU A 76 1.80 14.32 -5.99
C GLU A 76 2.74 13.71 -4.95
N LEU A 77 3.28 12.53 -5.22
CA LEU A 77 4.02 11.70 -4.27
C LEU A 77 5.47 11.44 -4.68
N GLY A 78 5.88 11.89 -5.87
CA GLY A 78 7.21 11.62 -6.45
C GLY A 78 7.41 10.19 -6.95
N THR A 79 6.35 9.35 -6.94
CA THR A 79 6.36 7.95 -7.40
C THR A 79 4.93 7.43 -7.58
N SER A 80 4.72 6.51 -8.52
CA SER A 80 3.45 5.78 -8.68
C SER A 80 3.41 4.45 -7.91
N ALA A 81 4.49 4.07 -7.23
CA ALA A 81 4.57 2.84 -6.45
C ALA A 81 3.83 2.90 -5.09
N LYS A 82 3.38 4.09 -4.68
CA LYS A 82 2.75 4.35 -3.37
C LYS A 82 1.25 4.59 -3.52
N MET A 83 0.57 3.65 -4.16
CA MET A 83 -0.84 3.77 -4.51
C MET A 83 -1.64 2.55 -4.05
N LEU A 84 -2.91 2.79 -3.76
CA LEU A 84 -3.89 1.75 -3.52
C LEU A 84 -4.55 1.38 -4.84
N SER A 85 -4.43 0.11 -5.26
CA SER A 85 -5.01 -0.41 -6.50
C SER A 85 -5.99 -1.54 -6.17
N ILE A 86 -7.28 -1.21 -6.16
CA ILE A 86 -8.36 -2.14 -5.84
C ILE A 86 -9.13 -2.50 -7.11
N VAL A 87 -9.35 -3.80 -7.30
CA VAL A 87 -10.17 -4.36 -8.37
C VAL A 87 -11.37 -5.08 -7.73
N PRO A 88 -12.54 -4.42 -7.67
CA PRO A 88 -13.78 -5.09 -7.29
C PRO A 88 -14.12 -6.16 -8.33
N LEU A 89 -14.14 -7.43 -7.93
CA LEU A 89 -14.42 -8.54 -8.83
C LEU A 89 -15.92 -8.62 -9.11
N LEU A 90 -16.29 -8.98 -10.35
CA LEU A 90 -17.69 -9.09 -10.79
C LEU A 90 -18.52 -10.06 -9.93
N ALA A 91 -17.88 -11.09 -9.36
CA ALA A 91 -18.53 -12.07 -8.48
C ALA A 91 -18.65 -11.59 -7.01
N GLY A 92 -18.35 -10.33 -6.71
CA GLY A 92 -18.46 -9.73 -5.37
C GLY A 92 -17.22 -9.86 -4.48
N GLY A 93 -16.14 -10.47 -4.96
CA GLY A 93 -14.85 -10.51 -4.26
C GLY A 93 -14.00 -9.25 -4.50
N GLY A 94 -12.83 -9.19 -3.88
CA GLY A 94 -11.85 -8.12 -4.07
C GLY A 94 -10.48 -8.67 -4.47
N LEU A 95 -9.81 -7.98 -5.39
CA LEU A 95 -8.40 -8.14 -5.71
C LEU A 95 -7.68 -6.83 -5.36
N PHE A 96 -6.56 -6.94 -4.64
CA PHE A 96 -5.81 -5.79 -4.10
C PHE A 96 -4.38 -5.86 -4.63
N GLU A 97 -4.08 -5.06 -5.64
CA GLU A 97 -2.74 -4.99 -6.21
C GLU A 97 -1.86 -4.09 -5.33
N THR A 98 -0.65 -4.55 -5.05
CA THR A 98 0.29 -3.86 -4.15
C THR A 98 1.07 -2.74 -4.85
N GLY A 99 0.89 -2.56 -6.16
CA GLY A 99 1.51 -1.51 -6.96
C GLY A 99 1.41 -1.81 -8.46
N ALA A 100 1.63 -0.79 -9.29
CA ALA A 100 1.56 -0.90 -10.75
C ALA A 100 2.91 -1.16 -11.45
N GLY A 101 4.00 -1.25 -10.67
CA GLY A 101 5.38 -1.38 -11.19
C GLY A 101 5.83 -2.84 -11.44
N GLY A 102 7.02 -2.99 -12.00
CA GLY A 102 7.69 -4.29 -12.13
C GLY A 102 8.43 -4.74 -10.87
N SER A 103 9.02 -5.94 -10.90
CA SER A 103 9.70 -6.58 -9.75
C SER A 103 11.13 -6.09 -9.45
N ALA A 104 11.54 -4.96 -10.03
CA ALA A 104 12.78 -4.23 -9.74
C ALA A 104 14.08 -5.10 -9.63
N PRO A 105 14.59 -5.70 -10.73
CA PRO A 105 15.76 -6.59 -10.70
C PRO A 105 17.03 -5.94 -10.13
N ARG A 106 17.17 -4.61 -10.25
CA ARG A 106 18.29 -3.84 -9.66
C ARG A 106 18.28 -3.82 -8.13
N HIS A 107 17.13 -4.05 -7.50
CA HIS A 107 17.05 -4.19 -6.03
C HIS A 107 17.63 -5.52 -5.59
N VAL A 108 17.34 -6.61 -6.32
CA VAL A 108 17.93 -7.93 -6.06
C VAL A 108 19.44 -7.90 -6.27
N GLU A 109 19.91 -7.23 -7.33
CA GLU A 109 21.35 -7.05 -7.56
C GLU A 109 22.06 -6.36 -6.39
N GLN A 110 21.46 -5.30 -5.82
CA GLN A 110 22.00 -4.65 -4.63
C GLN A 110 21.99 -5.59 -3.42
N PHE A 111 20.89 -6.30 -3.21
CA PHE A 111 20.76 -7.23 -2.10
C PHE A 111 21.81 -8.34 -2.14
N HIS A 112 22.10 -8.91 -3.32
CA HIS A 112 23.15 -9.92 -3.47
C HIS A 112 24.55 -9.36 -3.23
N LYS A 113 24.83 -8.12 -3.63
CA LYS A 113 26.16 -7.51 -3.49
C LYS A 113 26.43 -6.99 -2.08
N GLU A 114 25.43 -6.37 -1.47
CA GLU A 114 25.58 -5.51 -0.29
C GLU A 114 24.62 -5.87 0.84
N GLY A 115 23.76 -6.86 0.67
CA GLY A 115 22.79 -7.26 1.70
C GLY A 115 21.83 -6.13 2.06
N TYR A 116 21.52 -5.22 1.13
CA TYR A 116 20.64 -4.08 1.32
C TYR A 116 19.47 -4.13 0.33
N LEU A 117 18.23 -4.13 0.83
CA LEU A 117 17.04 -4.17 -0.01
C LEU A 117 16.26 -2.85 0.07
N ARG A 118 16.30 -2.06 -1.00
CA ARG A 118 15.61 -0.75 -1.09
C ARG A 118 14.19 -0.81 -1.68
N TRP A 119 13.58 -1.99 -1.72
CA TRP A 119 12.19 -2.15 -2.15
C TRP A 119 11.25 -1.56 -1.10
N ASP A 120 10.36 -0.65 -1.51
CA ASP A 120 9.38 -0.02 -0.62
C ASP A 120 8.08 -0.83 -0.61
N SER A 121 7.76 -1.45 0.54
CA SER A 121 6.57 -2.29 0.71
C SER A 121 5.32 -1.50 1.10
N LEU A 122 5.32 -0.16 1.06
CA LEU A 122 4.15 0.63 1.44
C LEU A 122 2.87 0.20 0.69
N GLY A 123 2.96 -0.07 -0.60
CA GLY A 123 1.80 -0.55 -1.37
C GLY A 123 1.28 -1.93 -0.93
N GLU A 124 2.14 -2.80 -0.40
CA GLU A 124 1.72 -4.07 0.22
C GLU A 124 0.93 -3.82 1.51
N PHE A 125 1.36 -2.83 2.31
CA PHE A 125 0.70 -2.50 3.58
C PHE A 125 -0.67 -1.86 3.35
N LEU A 126 -0.77 -0.97 2.34
CA LEU A 126 -2.02 -0.35 1.92
C LEU A 126 -3.00 -1.39 1.35
N ALA A 127 -2.51 -2.30 0.49
CA ALA A 127 -3.33 -3.37 -0.06
C ALA A 127 -3.83 -4.34 1.02
N LEU A 128 -3.00 -4.64 2.03
CA LEU A 128 -3.42 -5.46 3.18
C LEU A 128 -4.51 -4.77 4.00
N GLY A 129 -4.39 -3.45 4.25
CA GLY A 129 -5.44 -2.66 4.92
C GLY A 129 -6.78 -2.74 4.20
N ALA A 130 -6.78 -2.46 2.89
CA ALA A 130 -7.96 -2.59 2.04
C ALA A 130 -8.53 -4.02 2.01
N SER A 131 -7.66 -5.04 1.98
CA SER A 131 -8.09 -6.43 2.01
C SER A 131 -8.76 -6.80 3.32
N LEU A 132 -8.26 -6.32 4.46
CA LEU A 132 -8.86 -6.55 5.77
C LEU A 132 -10.19 -5.81 5.90
N GLU A 133 -10.26 -4.57 5.42
CA GLU A 133 -11.51 -3.79 5.41
C GLU A 133 -12.59 -4.50 4.58
N HIS A 134 -12.26 -4.95 3.37
CA HIS A 134 -13.20 -5.69 2.53
C HIS A 134 -13.65 -7.00 3.21
N LEU A 135 -12.74 -7.73 3.85
CA LEU A 135 -13.09 -8.93 4.60
C LEU A 135 -14.01 -8.60 5.79
N ALA A 136 -13.76 -7.51 6.52
CA ALA A 136 -14.59 -7.07 7.63
C ALA A 136 -16.01 -6.71 7.16
N GLN A 137 -16.14 -5.96 6.06
CA GLN A 137 -17.43 -5.55 5.49
C GLN A 137 -18.23 -6.75 4.97
N THR A 138 -17.59 -7.70 4.29
CA THR A 138 -18.26 -8.86 3.69
C THR A 138 -18.61 -9.95 4.70
N SER A 139 -17.80 -10.12 5.75
CA SER A 139 -18.05 -11.12 6.80
C SER A 139 -18.79 -10.57 8.02
N GLY A 140 -18.85 -9.25 8.20
CA GLY A 140 -19.33 -8.60 9.42
C GLY A 140 -18.39 -8.78 10.63
N ASN A 141 -17.15 -9.24 10.42
CA ASN A 141 -16.23 -9.53 11.50
C ASN A 141 -15.58 -8.26 12.09
N LYS A 142 -16.03 -7.89 13.29
CA LYS A 142 -15.56 -6.70 14.02
C LYS A 142 -14.08 -6.76 14.41
N ASP A 143 -13.53 -7.93 14.70
CA ASP A 143 -12.10 -8.04 15.03
C ASP A 143 -11.23 -7.81 13.79
N VAL A 144 -11.70 -8.22 12.61
CA VAL A 144 -11.03 -7.91 11.34
C VAL A 144 -11.12 -6.41 11.02
N GLN A 145 -12.24 -5.76 11.32
CA GLN A 145 -12.37 -4.30 11.22
C GLN A 145 -11.30 -3.59 12.08
N VAL A 146 -11.11 -4.05 13.32
CA VAL A 146 -10.07 -3.51 14.21
C VAL A 146 -8.67 -3.72 13.63
N LEU A 147 -8.39 -4.88 13.02
CA LEU A 147 -7.11 -5.13 12.34
C LEU A 147 -6.87 -4.15 11.19
N ALA A 148 -7.90 -3.86 10.37
CA ALA A 148 -7.81 -2.90 9.27
C ALA A 148 -7.53 -1.47 9.77
N GLU A 149 -8.35 -0.98 10.72
CA GLU A 149 -8.24 0.38 11.25
C GLU A 149 -6.88 0.62 11.93
N THR A 150 -6.39 -0.35 12.71
CA THR A 150 -5.09 -0.24 13.38
C THR A 150 -3.91 -0.38 12.42
N LEU A 151 -4.09 -1.05 11.27
CA LEU A 151 -3.09 -1.08 10.20
C LEU A 151 -3.02 0.27 9.48
N ASP A 152 -4.15 0.94 9.27
CA ASP A 152 -4.18 2.30 8.71
C ASP A 152 -3.47 3.31 9.63
N GLU A 153 -3.68 3.21 10.95
CA GLU A 153 -2.91 4.00 11.93
C GLU A 153 -1.40 3.72 11.82
N ALA A 154 -1.00 2.46 11.67
CA ALA A 154 0.39 2.06 11.51
C ALA A 154 1.00 2.59 10.21
N ASN A 155 0.26 2.53 9.09
CA ASN A 155 0.65 3.11 7.81
C ASN A 155 0.85 4.64 7.92
N GLY A 156 -0.04 5.32 8.63
CA GLY A 156 0.10 6.74 8.95
C GLY A 156 1.43 7.04 9.66
N LYS A 157 1.78 6.25 10.69
CA LYS A 157 3.05 6.40 11.41
C LYS A 157 4.28 6.07 10.56
N ILE A 158 4.20 5.10 9.64
CA ILE A 158 5.29 4.82 8.68
C ILE A 158 5.60 6.08 7.86
N LEU A 159 4.57 6.76 7.37
CA LEU A 159 4.70 7.98 6.58
C LEU A 159 5.16 9.17 7.44
N GLU A 160 4.51 9.40 8.59
CA GLU A 160 4.79 10.51 9.50
C GLU A 160 6.25 10.50 9.99
N TYR A 161 6.76 9.33 10.40
CA TYR A 161 8.12 9.17 10.92
C TYR A 161 9.13 8.75 9.85
N ASN A 162 8.75 8.78 8.57
CA ASN A 162 9.60 8.44 7.43
C ASN A 162 10.32 7.09 7.60
N ARG A 163 9.57 6.03 7.96
CA ARG A 163 10.07 4.66 8.17
C ARG A 163 10.01 3.80 6.90
N SER A 164 9.98 4.42 5.73
CA SER A 164 10.23 3.72 4.45
C SER A 164 11.72 3.37 4.32
N PRO A 165 12.10 2.40 3.46
CA PRO A 165 13.49 2.09 3.18
C PRO A 165 14.23 3.33 2.70
N ALA A 166 15.39 3.57 3.30
CA ALA A 166 16.32 4.57 2.82
C ALA A 166 16.99 4.09 1.52
N ARG A 167 17.96 4.85 1.02
CA ARG A 167 18.71 4.52 -0.20
C ARG A 167 20.22 4.39 0.06
N LYS A 168 20.59 4.07 1.30
CA LYS A 168 21.99 4.08 1.75
C LYS A 168 22.24 2.96 2.76
N ILE A 169 23.34 2.23 2.58
CA ILE A 169 23.84 1.23 3.53
C ILE A 169 24.07 1.89 4.90
N GLY A 170 23.73 1.16 5.96
CA GLY A 170 23.81 1.62 7.35
C GLY A 170 22.53 2.30 7.83
N GLU A 171 21.59 2.59 6.93
CA GLU A 171 20.27 3.11 7.24
C GLU A 171 19.20 2.01 7.09
N LEU A 172 17.95 2.35 7.38
CA LEU A 172 16.82 1.43 7.26
C LEU A 172 16.71 0.88 5.83
N ASP A 173 16.53 -0.42 5.69
CA ASP A 173 16.13 -1.05 4.42
C ASP A 173 14.71 -1.64 4.53
N ASN A 174 14.27 -2.42 3.55
CA ASN A 174 12.96 -3.09 3.54
C ASN A 174 12.66 -3.87 4.83
N ARG A 175 13.64 -4.60 5.38
CA ARG A 175 13.42 -5.40 6.60
C ARG A 175 13.17 -4.51 7.81
N GLY A 176 13.85 -3.36 7.86
CA GLY A 176 13.62 -2.35 8.88
C GLY A 176 12.24 -1.70 8.78
N SER A 177 11.73 -1.42 7.57
CA SER A 177 10.38 -0.86 7.41
C SER A 177 9.29 -1.85 7.86
N HIS A 178 9.49 -3.14 7.59
CA HIS A 178 8.60 -4.21 8.09
C HIS A 178 8.60 -4.30 9.61
N PHE A 179 9.77 -4.17 10.26
CA PHE A 179 9.84 -4.08 11.72
C PHE A 179 9.03 -2.89 12.27
N TYR A 180 9.20 -1.69 11.70
CA TYR A 180 8.46 -0.51 12.16
C TYR A 180 6.95 -0.65 11.94
N LEU A 181 6.51 -1.28 10.85
CA LEU A 181 5.10 -1.56 10.63
C LEU A 181 4.56 -2.49 11.74
N ALA A 182 5.27 -3.58 12.03
CA ALA A 182 4.88 -4.52 13.08
C ALA A 182 4.83 -3.84 14.46
N LEU A 183 5.81 -2.98 14.77
CA LEU A 183 5.84 -2.19 16.00
C LEU A 183 4.62 -1.28 16.12
N TYR A 184 4.36 -0.45 15.10
CA TYR A 184 3.26 0.51 15.14
C TYR A 184 1.90 -0.16 15.13
N TRP A 185 1.75 -1.26 14.39
CA TRP A 185 0.50 -2.02 14.34
C TRP A 185 0.22 -2.72 15.67
N ALA A 186 1.23 -3.36 16.29
CA ALA A 186 1.08 -3.96 17.61
C ALA A 186 0.73 -2.91 18.68
N GLN A 187 1.35 -1.72 18.63
CA GLN A 187 1.03 -0.61 19.52
C GLN A 187 -0.42 -0.13 19.35
N ALA A 188 -0.90 0.05 18.11
CA ALA A 188 -2.27 0.45 17.84
C ALA A 188 -3.28 -0.62 18.31
N LEU A 189 -3.01 -1.90 18.00
CA LEU A 189 -3.82 -3.04 18.46
C LEU A 189 -3.89 -3.15 19.98
N ALA A 190 -2.79 -2.89 20.68
CA ALA A 190 -2.73 -2.90 22.13
C ALA A 190 -3.43 -1.70 22.79
N ALA A 191 -3.50 -0.55 22.09
CA ALA A 191 -4.05 0.70 22.62
C ALA A 191 -5.55 0.89 22.37
N GLN A 192 -6.10 0.32 21.30
CA GLN A 192 -7.52 0.43 20.98
C GLN A 192 -8.43 -0.25 22.01
N ASP A 193 -9.69 0.18 22.09
CA ASP A 193 -10.70 -0.29 23.06
C ASP A 193 -11.91 -1.01 22.41
N LYS A 194 -11.92 -1.13 21.07
CA LYS A 194 -12.96 -1.78 20.27
C LYS A 194 -12.96 -3.31 20.42
N SER A 195 -11.81 -3.93 20.67
CA SER A 195 -11.65 -5.37 20.95
C SER A 195 -10.66 -5.62 22.09
N ARG A 196 -11.17 -5.92 23.27
CA ARG A 196 -10.36 -6.22 24.46
C ARG A 196 -9.48 -7.47 24.29
N ALA A 197 -9.95 -8.46 23.53
CA ALA A 197 -9.22 -9.69 23.28
C ALA A 197 -7.99 -9.42 22.41
N LEU A 198 -8.14 -8.65 21.32
CA LEU A 198 -7.01 -8.22 20.50
C LEU A 198 -6.04 -7.34 21.29
N ALA A 199 -6.55 -6.37 22.06
CA ALA A 199 -5.70 -5.52 22.90
C ALA A 199 -4.84 -6.34 23.87
N ALA A 200 -5.45 -7.29 24.58
CA ALA A 200 -4.72 -8.16 25.51
C ALA A 200 -3.71 -9.07 24.80
N ARG A 201 -4.04 -9.60 23.61
CA ARG A 201 -3.15 -10.46 22.82
C ARG A 201 -1.92 -9.71 22.32
N PHE A 202 -2.10 -8.47 21.85
CA PHE A 202 -1.03 -7.69 21.24
C PHE A 202 -0.22 -6.85 22.24
N LYS A 203 -0.73 -6.61 23.45
CA LYS A 203 -0.01 -5.90 24.50
C LYS A 203 1.41 -6.43 24.78
N PRO A 204 1.64 -7.73 25.06
CA PRO A 204 3.00 -8.23 25.32
C PRO A 204 3.93 -8.09 24.11
N VAL A 205 3.39 -8.15 22.89
CA VAL A 205 4.16 -7.99 21.64
C VAL A 205 4.56 -6.53 21.45
N ALA A 206 3.62 -5.61 21.66
CA ALA A 206 3.88 -4.17 21.58
C ALA A 206 4.97 -3.76 22.59
N GLU A 207 4.88 -4.27 23.83
CA GLU A 207 5.88 -4.04 24.87
C GLU A 207 7.25 -4.64 24.49
N ALA A 208 7.28 -5.89 24.00
CA ALA A 208 8.52 -6.55 23.60
C ALA A 208 9.21 -5.85 22.42
N LEU A 209 8.46 -5.47 21.39
CA LEU A 209 9.00 -4.76 20.23
C LEU A 209 9.48 -3.35 20.61
N SER A 210 8.72 -2.63 21.45
CA SER A 210 9.11 -1.28 21.91
C SER A 210 10.36 -1.32 22.78
N ALA A 211 10.45 -2.26 23.72
CA ALA A 211 11.61 -2.40 24.60
C ALA A 211 12.90 -2.83 23.85
N ASN A 212 12.75 -3.50 22.70
CA ASN A 212 13.87 -4.02 21.91
C ASN A 212 14.12 -3.23 20.62
N GLU A 213 13.49 -2.05 20.41
CA GLU A 213 13.58 -1.30 19.15
C GLU A 213 15.04 -1.06 18.72
N ALA A 214 15.86 -0.53 19.61
CA ALA A 214 17.27 -0.23 19.32
C ALA A 214 18.08 -1.51 18.98
N LYS A 215 17.79 -2.62 19.69
CA LYS A 215 18.46 -3.90 19.47
C LYS A 215 18.08 -4.52 18.13
N ILE A 216 16.79 -4.53 17.79
CA ILE A 216 16.29 -5.05 16.52
C ILE A 216 16.88 -4.25 15.35
N ASN A 217 16.86 -2.91 15.44
CA ASN A 217 17.48 -2.06 14.43
C ASN A 217 18.97 -2.37 14.25
N ALA A 218 19.72 -2.54 15.34
CA ALA A 218 21.13 -2.89 15.28
C ALA A 218 21.37 -4.26 14.60
N GLU A 219 20.56 -5.27 14.92
CA GLU A 219 20.62 -6.59 14.29
C GLU A 219 20.32 -6.53 12.78
N LEU A 220 19.30 -5.77 12.38
CA LEU A 220 18.92 -5.60 10.96
C LEU A 220 19.98 -4.82 10.17
N ILE A 221 20.52 -3.74 10.73
CA ILE A 221 21.59 -2.95 10.09
C ILE A 221 22.89 -3.76 9.99
N ALA A 222 23.23 -4.57 11.00
CA ALA A 222 24.42 -5.42 10.99
C ALA A 222 24.40 -6.52 9.91
N ALA A 223 23.22 -6.84 9.36
CA ALA A 223 23.07 -7.76 8.24
C ALA A 223 23.38 -7.14 6.87
N GLN A 224 23.62 -5.83 6.81
CA GLN A 224 23.96 -5.10 5.59
C GLN A 224 25.48 -5.06 5.35
N GLY A 225 25.89 -4.55 4.18
CA GLY A 225 27.28 -4.32 3.80
C GLY A 225 28.07 -5.58 3.43
N LYS A 226 27.39 -6.73 3.28
CA LYS A 226 28.02 -8.02 2.95
C LYS A 226 27.27 -8.69 1.79
N PRO A 227 27.98 -9.43 0.92
CA PRO A 227 27.33 -10.25 -0.09
C PRO A 227 26.38 -11.27 0.53
N VAL A 228 25.25 -11.50 -0.13
CA VAL A 228 24.22 -12.45 0.29
C VAL A 228 24.02 -13.50 -0.80
N ASP A 229 24.22 -14.77 -0.45
CA ASP A 229 23.90 -15.90 -1.30
C ASP A 229 22.50 -16.43 -0.98
N THR A 230 21.55 -16.20 -1.90
CA THR A 230 20.18 -16.76 -1.80
C THR A 230 20.06 -18.14 -2.44
N GLY A 231 21.14 -18.73 -2.98
CA GLY A 231 21.13 -20.05 -3.61
C GLY A 231 20.48 -20.09 -5.01
N GLY A 232 20.16 -18.93 -5.59
CA GLY A 232 19.53 -18.80 -6.90
C GLY A 232 18.92 -17.41 -7.11
N TYR A 233 18.48 -17.12 -8.34
CA TYR A 233 17.85 -15.83 -8.70
C TYR A 233 16.34 -16.00 -8.96
N TYR A 234 15.96 -16.69 -10.03
CA TYR A 234 14.53 -16.95 -10.34
C TYR A 234 13.91 -18.02 -9.44
N LEU A 235 14.73 -18.97 -8.98
CA LEU A 235 14.35 -20.01 -8.03
C LEU A 235 15.42 -20.05 -6.92
N PRO A 236 15.37 -19.12 -5.95
CA PRO A 236 16.32 -19.10 -4.85
C PRO A 236 16.05 -20.25 -3.86
N ASP A 237 17.06 -20.62 -3.08
CA ASP A 237 16.92 -21.55 -1.97
C ASP A 237 16.09 -20.91 -0.85
N GLN A 238 15.03 -21.59 -0.43
CA GLN A 238 14.07 -21.05 0.54
C GLN A 238 14.70 -20.84 1.92
N ALA A 239 15.56 -21.74 2.37
CA ALA A 239 16.17 -21.65 3.69
C ALA A 239 17.19 -20.50 3.75
N LYS A 240 18.04 -20.38 2.73
CA LYS A 240 18.99 -19.27 2.57
C LYS A 240 18.28 -17.92 2.49
N THR A 241 17.23 -17.84 1.68
CA THR A 241 16.44 -16.60 1.52
C THR A 241 15.74 -16.22 2.83
N SER A 242 15.12 -17.18 3.51
CA SER A 242 14.48 -16.95 4.81
C SER A 242 15.47 -16.43 5.86
N ALA A 243 16.65 -17.05 5.96
CA ALA A 243 17.69 -16.62 6.89
C ALA A 243 18.19 -15.19 6.57
N ALA A 244 18.39 -14.86 5.30
CA ALA A 244 18.84 -13.54 4.87
C ALA A 244 17.78 -12.43 5.07
N MET A 245 16.50 -12.78 4.90
CA MET A 245 15.38 -11.84 5.06
C MET A 245 14.94 -11.66 6.51
N ARG A 246 15.27 -12.61 7.40
CA ARG A 246 14.88 -12.58 8.82
C ARG A 246 16.09 -12.66 9.77
N PRO A 247 17.10 -11.77 9.64
CA PRO A 247 18.36 -11.90 10.38
C PRO A 247 18.25 -11.51 11.87
N SER A 248 17.22 -10.76 12.27
CA SER A 248 17.02 -10.37 13.67
C SER A 248 16.38 -11.50 14.48
N ALA A 249 17.19 -12.20 15.28
CA ALA A 249 16.71 -13.20 16.21
C ALA A 249 15.77 -12.61 17.26
N THR A 250 16.02 -11.37 17.69
CA THR A 250 15.18 -10.67 18.67
C THR A 250 13.78 -10.40 18.10
N LEU A 251 13.68 -9.90 16.87
CA LEU A 251 12.39 -9.70 16.19
C LEU A 251 11.65 -11.02 15.98
N ASN A 252 12.36 -12.05 15.49
CA ASN A 252 11.76 -13.37 15.28
C ASN A 252 11.18 -13.96 16.56
N ALA A 253 11.89 -13.82 17.70
CA ALA A 253 11.42 -14.30 18.99
C ALA A 253 10.22 -13.51 19.51
N ALA A 254 10.22 -12.18 19.35
CA ALA A 254 9.11 -11.32 19.78
C ALA A 254 7.79 -11.65 19.04
N LEU A 255 7.87 -11.96 17.74
CA LEU A 255 6.70 -12.32 16.94
C LEU A 255 6.28 -13.78 17.12
N ALA A 256 7.17 -14.68 17.54
CA ALA A 256 6.82 -16.07 17.82
C ALA A 256 5.91 -16.26 19.04
N ALA A 257 5.72 -15.20 19.84
CA ALA A 257 4.81 -15.20 20.99
C ALA A 257 3.33 -14.95 20.62
N LEU A 258 3.03 -14.65 19.35
CA LEU A 258 1.67 -14.45 18.81
C LEU A 258 1.01 -15.76 18.38
#